data_AF-A0AAD7EHW8-F1
#
_entry.id   AF-A0AAD7EHW8-F1
#
_cell.length_a   1.000
_cell.length_b   1.000
_cell.length_c   1.000
_cell.angle_alpha   90.00
_cell.angle_beta   90.00
_cell.angle_gamma   90.00
#
_symmetry.space_group_name_H-M   'P 1'
#
loop_
_entity.id
_entity.type
_entity.pdbx_description
1 polymer ?
#
loop_
_entity_poly.entity_id
_entity_poly.type
_entity_poly.pdbx_seq_one_letter_code
_entity_poly.pdbx_strand_id
1 'polypeptide(L)' 'CELCGRQTDQITTHHLYPRVTVRKAAKSGFPFTRKQKDSVAAMCWPCHCIVHRLIPADILAASFHSIDLL' A
#
# COMPACT_ATOMS: atom_id res chain seq x y z
N CYS A 1 6.91 -11.66 5.09
CA CYS A 1 6.35 -10.31 5.34
C CYS A 1 7.48 -9.33 5.14
N GLU A 2 7.36 -8.44 4.17
CA GLU A 2 8.43 -7.50 3.85
C GLU A 2 8.60 -6.40 4.90
N LEU A 3 7.55 -6.13 5.69
CA LEU A 3 7.60 -5.12 6.77
C LEU A 3 8.29 -5.63 8.04
N CYS A 4 7.91 -6.81 8.53
CA CYS A 4 8.37 -7.33 9.83
C CYS A 4 9.30 -8.54 9.74
N GLY A 5 9.67 -8.98 8.53
CA GLY A 5 10.54 -10.15 8.30
C GLY A 5 9.89 -11.51 8.62
N ARG A 6 8.67 -11.54 9.16
CA ARG A 6 8.00 -12.80 9.54
C ARG A 6 7.76 -13.71 8.33
N GLN A 7 8.18 -14.97 8.43
CA GLN A 7 7.78 -16.06 7.54
C GLN A 7 6.48 -16.67 8.05
N THR A 8 5.45 -16.67 7.21
CA THR A 8 4.13 -17.19 7.51
C THR A 8 3.42 -17.50 6.21
N ASP A 9 2.50 -18.46 6.22
CA ASP A 9 1.68 -18.80 5.05
C ASP A 9 0.56 -17.77 4.82
N GLN A 10 0.29 -16.91 5.81
CA GLN A 10 -0.75 -15.87 5.74
C GLN A 10 -0.20 -14.54 5.20
N ILE A 11 0.42 -14.59 4.03
CA ILE A 11 0.85 -13.39 3.30
C ILE A 11 -0.28 -12.89 2.42
N THR A 12 -0.50 -11.59 2.47
CA THR A 12 -1.48 -10.86 1.68
C THR A 12 -0.78 -9.79 0.88
N THR A 13 -1.28 -9.53 -0.32
CA THR A 13 -0.78 -8.45 -1.17
C THR A 13 -1.34 -7.12 -0.68
N HIS A 14 -0.46 -6.22 -0.27
CA HIS A 14 -0.78 -4.85 0.09
C HIS A 14 -0.43 -3.91 -1.07
N HIS A 15 -1.38 -3.07 -1.45
CA HIS A 15 -1.14 -2.05 -2.48
C HIS A 15 -0.59 -0.78 -1.83
N LEU A 16 0.67 -0.44 -2.11
CA LEU A 16 1.34 0.77 -1.58
C LEU A 16 0.63 2.05 -2.02
N TYR A 17 0.03 2.04 -3.22
CA TYR A 17 -0.91 3.05 -3.68
C TYR A 17 -2.32 2.47 -3.67
N PRO A 18 -3.14 2.75 -2.64
CA PRO A 18 -4.49 2.21 -2.54
C PRO A 18 -5.31 2.50 -3.80
N ARG A 19 -6.01 1.49 -4.32
CA ARG A 19 -6.81 1.59 -5.55
C ARG A 19 -7.84 2.73 -5.51
N VAL A 20 -8.38 3.02 -4.33
CA VAL A 20 -9.30 4.14 -4.10
C VAL A 20 -8.64 5.48 -4.39
N THR A 21 -7.40 5.68 -3.95
CA THR A 21 -6.61 6.90 -4.17
C THR A 21 -6.19 7.00 -5.63
N VAL A 22 -5.77 5.89 -6.24
CA VAL A 22 -5.46 5.82 -7.67
C VAL A 22 -6.66 6.22 -8.53
N ARG A 23 -7.85 5.70 -8.21
CA ARG A 23 -9.09 6.03 -8.93
C ARG A 23 -9.50 7.49 -8.74
N LYS A 24 -9.31 8.05 -7.55
CA LYS A 24 -9.56 9.47 -7.28
C LYS A 24 -8.62 10.37 -8.08
N ALA A 25 -7.31 10.10 -8.03
CA ALA A 25 -6.30 10.89 -8.73
C ALA A 25 -6.48 10.87 -10.26
N ALA A 26 -6.88 9.72 -10.83
CA ALA A 26 -7.24 9.60 -12.24
C ALA A 26 -8.44 10.50 -12.63
N LYS A 27 -9.42 10.69 -11.74
CA LYS A 27 -10.56 11.61 -11.97
C LYS A 27 -10.17 13.08 -11.82
N SER A 28 -9.18 13.39 -10.99
CA SER A 28 -8.70 14.75 -10.72
C SER A 28 -7.68 15.27 -11.75
N GLY A 29 -7.40 14.52 -12.82
CA GLY A 29 -6.47 14.94 -13.88
C GLY A 29 -4.99 14.66 -13.59
N PHE A 30 -4.67 14.01 -12.47
CA PHE A 30 -3.29 13.65 -12.07
C PHE A 30 -3.17 12.12 -11.92
N PRO A 31 -3.22 11.35 -13.01
CA PRO A 31 -3.16 9.89 -12.93
C PRO A 31 -1.79 9.42 -12.45
N PHE A 32 -1.76 8.53 -11.45
CA PHE A 32 -0.54 7.81 -11.10
C PHE A 32 -0.01 7.01 -12.29
N THR A 33 1.31 6.90 -12.37
CA THR A 33 2.01 6.12 -13.40
C THR A 33 1.71 4.62 -13.24
N ARG A 34 1.92 3.84 -14.31
CA ARG A 34 1.73 2.39 -14.26
C ARG A 34 2.60 1.72 -13.18
N LYS A 35 3.85 2.14 -13.05
CA LYS A 35 4.78 1.63 -12.03
C LYS A 35 4.24 1.82 -10.60
N GLN A 36 3.65 2.99 -10.32
CA GLN A 36 3.03 3.25 -9.02
C GLN A 36 1.80 2.37 -8.76
N LYS A 37 0.96 2.14 -9.79
CA LYS A 37 -0.21 1.26 -9.66
C LYS A 37 0.17 -0.20 -9.40
N ASP A 38 1.25 -0.65 -10.03
CA ASP A 38 1.77 -2.02 -9.91
C ASP A 38 2.68 -2.18 -8.68
N SER A 39 2.91 -1.11 -7.90
CA SER A 39 3.69 -1.17 -6.65
C SER A 39 2.89 -1.86 -5.55
N VAL A 40 3.33 -3.06 -5.19
CA VAL A 40 2.71 -3.91 -4.17
C VAL A 40 3.77 -4.43 -3.22
N ALA A 41 3.37 -4.73 -1.99
CA ALA A 41 4.19 -5.33 -0.95
C ALA A 41 3.53 -6.60 -0.41
N ALA A 42 4.35 -7.58 -0.03
CA ALA A 42 3.93 -8.85 0.55
C ALA A 42 3.92 -8.76 2.08
N MET A 43 2.73 -8.62 2.67
CA MET A 43 2.58 -8.37 4.10
C MET A 43 1.82 -9.50 4.80
N CYS A 44 2.22 -9.87 6.01
CA CYS A 44 1.40 -10.79 6.81
C CYS A 44 0.09 -10.11 7.21
N TRP A 45 -0.97 -10.92 7.38
CA TRP A 45 -2.30 -10.42 7.75
C TRP A 45 -2.30 -9.42 8.93
N PRO A 46 -1.58 -9.65 10.05
CA PRO A 46 -1.53 -8.68 11.15
C PRO A 46 -0.96 -7.31 10.76
N CYS A 47 0.17 -7.29 10.03
CA CYS A 47 0.77 -6.04 9.57
C CYS A 47 -0.14 -5.32 8.59
N HIS A 48 -0.77 -6.05 7.67
CA HIS A 48 -1.71 -5.47 6.71
C HIS A 48 -2.91 -4.81 7.42
N CYS A 49 -3.51 -5.49 8.39
CA CYS A 49 -4.61 -4.94 9.18
C CYS A 49 -4.20 -3.70 9.97
N ILE A 50 -3.03 -3.71 10.61
CA ILE A 50 -2.54 -2.59 11.41
C ILE A 50 -2.29 -1.36 10.53
N VAL A 51 -1.64 -1.53 9.38
CA VAL A 51 -1.37 -0.41 8.45
C VAL A 51 -2.66 0.28 8.04
N HIS A 52 -3.68 -0.45 7.60
CA HIS A 52 -4.96 0.15 7.22
C HIS A 52 -5.76 0.70 8.41
N ARG A 53 -5.47 0.26 9.63
CA ARG A 53 -6.10 0.78 10.84
C ARG A 53 -5.45 2.07 11.34
N LEU A 54 -4.12 2.19 11.21
CA LEU A 54 -3.36 3.33 11.71
C LEU A 54 -3.22 4.45 10.68
N ILE A 55 -3.08 4.10 9.40
CA ILE A 55 -2.77 5.06 8.34
C ILE A 55 -3.91 5.03 7.30
N PRO A 56 -4.61 6.15 7.11
CA PRO A 56 -5.65 6.24 6.09
C PRO A 56 -5.05 6.20 4.67
N ALA A 57 -5.87 5.79 3.70
CA ALA A 57 -5.43 5.46 2.34
C ALA A 57 -4.87 6.64 1.52
N ASP A 58 -5.23 7.86 1.90
CA ASP A 58 -4.70 9.10 1.34
C ASP A 58 -3.27 9.38 1.84
N ILE A 59 -3.03 9.23 3.15
CA ILE A 59 -1.69 9.36 3.75
C ILE A 59 -0.76 8.25 3.24
N LEU A 60 -1.27 7.02 3.10
CA LEU A 60 -0.51 5.91 2.52
C LEU A 60 0.05 6.25 1.13
N ALA A 61 -0.80 6.78 0.25
CA ALA A 61 -0.41 7.14 -1.11
C ALA A 61 0.54 8.35 -1.19
N ALA A 62 0.47 9.27 -0.21
CA ALA A 62 1.24 10.50 -0.20
C ALA A 62 2.65 10.30 0.41
N SER A 63 2.74 9.57 1.51
CA SER A 63 3.94 9.53 2.36
C SER A 63 4.52 8.14 2.58
N PHE A 64 3.77 7.07 2.31
CA PHE A 64 4.13 5.69 2.66
C PHE A 64 4.04 4.77 1.43
N HIS A 65 4.66 5.19 0.35
CA HIS A 65 4.55 4.56 -0.96
C HIS A 65 5.65 3.52 -1.28
N SER A 66 6.37 3.06 -0.26
CA SER A 66 7.38 1.99 -0.32
C SER A 66 7.52 1.32 1.03
N ILE A 67 8.03 0.09 1.07
CA ILE A 67 8.24 -0.66 2.32
C ILE A 67 9.19 0.09 3.26
N ASP A 68 10.26 0.71 2.73
CA ASP A 68 11.20 1.49 3.56
C ASP A 68 10.59 2.73 4.20
N LEU A 69 9.47 3.22 3.67
CA LEU A 69 8.75 4.35 4.25
C LEU A 69 7.69 3.90 5.25
N LEU A 70 7.25 2.63 5.19
CA LEU A 70 6.15 1.99 5.90
C LEU A 70 6.59 1.42 7.25
#